data_AF-A0A9W6SY88-F1
#
_entry.id   AF-A0A9W6SY88-F1
#
_cell.length_a   1.000
_cell.length_b   1.000
_cell.length_c   1.000
_cell.angle_alpha   90.00
_cell.angle_beta   90.00
_cell.angle_gamma   90.00
#
_symmetry.space_group_name_H-M   'P 1'
#
loop_
_entity.id
_entity.type
_entity.pdbx_description
1 polymer ?
#
loop_
_entity_poly.entity_id
_entity_poly.type
_entity_poly.pdbx_seq_one_letter_code
_entity_poly.pdbx_strand_id
1 'polypeptide(L)'
;MANSGYNLYLGYNDDLIETFNEIVLTLECLKWYDTEKLKNLNSKSSPDSNILPPSMYNNITKNSNNEQDEFEFEFDPLKAHPAVRKILNRNGSVSSAQVLKIMNFISRSRSFGIMTNKAPYRIPLDSPYHPYNRLGYHYNNPDGKNIVMSGYIHNTNSKTSNTYDSLNWYSWQDLSQQLYTDAGLLKLYATRRVFGIYGLRIDECAVKDVVDRMILGLSCLIVFKNKNDISLHDLDKLYEYYNGVPLNSTQATKNNKTKQQQQQHTLTITDSSIDAPGEGDEDIVVNEDDDEAAEIKLSIPKESSMLKNMSVKSSKPIKVNSSTEKINVFKNVIENEVNSKRLEDEKKSCGSFNNAKSIDDEDESIDFDKYLYYQLDNRLVMVQWPLFVCGLCSVRPEQKIIIDCCFHALMNLGVGSGEISLSKLRKVWDLQKDNNFDYATFDLFNDESDSVPFT
;
A
#
# COMPACT_ATOMS: atom_id res chain seq x y z
N MET A 1 -12.72 -7.52 -27.77
CA MET A 1 -14.05 -7.10 -27.29
C MET A 1 -13.91 -6.75 -25.83
N ALA A 2 -13.88 -5.47 -25.49
CA ALA A 2 -13.81 -5.02 -24.09
C ALA A 2 -15.22 -5.09 -23.50
N ASN A 3 -15.41 -5.90 -22.47
CA ASN A 3 -16.64 -5.91 -21.67
C ASN A 3 -16.76 -4.55 -20.98
N SER A 4 -17.58 -3.66 -21.53
CA SER A 4 -17.74 -2.30 -21.04
C SER A 4 -18.87 -2.21 -20.01
N GLY A 5 -18.62 -2.74 -18.82
CA GLY A 5 -19.31 -2.36 -17.59
C GLY A 5 -18.69 -1.13 -16.91
N TYR A 6 -17.90 -0.32 -17.64
CA TYR A 6 -17.20 0.81 -17.05
C TYR A 6 -18.19 1.84 -16.52
N ASN A 7 -18.28 1.93 -15.19
CA ASN A 7 -19.15 2.89 -14.55
C ASN A 7 -18.49 4.27 -14.64
N LEU A 8 -18.87 5.02 -15.68
CA LEU A 8 -18.31 6.34 -15.99
C LEU A 8 -18.44 7.34 -14.83
N TYR A 9 -19.40 7.13 -13.92
CA TYR A 9 -19.64 8.00 -12.76
C TYR A 9 -18.63 7.80 -11.63
N LEU A 10 -18.09 6.59 -11.47
CA LEU A 10 -17.08 6.29 -10.44
C LEU A 10 -15.67 6.09 -11.03
N GLY A 11 -15.58 5.82 -12.34
CA GLY A 11 -14.32 5.57 -13.02
C GLY A 11 -13.68 4.23 -12.68
N TYR A 12 -14.48 3.26 -12.20
CA TYR A 12 -14.00 1.94 -11.81
C TYR A 12 -14.38 0.89 -12.85
N ASN A 13 -13.46 -0.05 -13.08
CA ASN A 13 -13.74 -1.25 -13.84
C ASN A 13 -14.42 -2.34 -12.99
N ASP A 14 -14.95 -3.35 -13.67
CA ASP A 14 -15.62 -4.48 -13.02
C ASP A 14 -14.66 -5.24 -12.08
N ASP A 15 -13.36 -5.32 -12.41
CA ASP A 15 -12.37 -5.99 -11.56
C ASP A 15 -12.28 -5.34 -10.16
N LEU A 16 -12.31 -4.00 -10.09
CA LEU A 16 -12.24 -3.29 -8.83
C LEU A 16 -13.51 -3.52 -8.02
N ILE A 17 -14.68 -3.52 -8.67
CA ILE A 17 -15.96 -3.82 -8.02
C ILE A 17 -15.96 -5.26 -7.47
N GLU A 18 -15.52 -6.24 -8.26
CA GLU A 18 -15.34 -7.63 -7.83
C GLU A 18 -14.38 -7.72 -6.63
N THR A 19 -13.27 -6.98 -6.68
CA THR A 19 -12.29 -6.90 -5.59
C THR A 19 -12.95 -6.42 -4.30
N PHE A 20 -13.67 -5.29 -4.34
CA PHE A 20 -14.35 -4.75 -3.16
C PHE A 20 -15.43 -5.68 -2.62
N ASN A 21 -16.25 -6.27 -3.51
CA ASN A 21 -17.29 -7.21 -3.09
C ASN A 21 -16.70 -8.39 -2.29
N GLU A 22 -15.58 -8.93 -2.73
CA GLU A 22 -14.94 -10.06 -2.06
C GLU A 22 -14.24 -9.67 -0.76
N ILE A 23 -13.65 -8.47 -0.71
CA ILE A 23 -13.11 -7.90 0.54
C ILE A 23 -14.24 -7.72 1.55
N VAL A 24 -15.31 -7.01 1.18
CA VAL A 24 -16.46 -6.74 2.06
C VAL A 24 -17.09 -8.03 2.54
N LEU A 25 -17.35 -8.98 1.64
CA LEU A 25 -17.92 -10.28 2.03
C LEU A 25 -17.04 -11.02 3.05
N THR A 26 -15.71 -10.90 2.90
CA THR A 26 -14.76 -11.51 3.83
C THR A 26 -14.78 -10.81 5.19
N LEU A 27 -14.82 -9.48 5.22
CA LEU A 27 -14.92 -8.69 6.45
C LEU A 27 -16.23 -8.99 7.19
N GLU A 28 -17.36 -9.07 6.48
CA GLU A 28 -18.65 -9.41 7.09
C GLU A 28 -18.67 -10.83 7.67
N CYS A 29 -18.00 -11.79 7.02
CA CYS A 29 -17.84 -13.14 7.59
C CYS A 29 -17.01 -13.10 8.88
N LEU A 30 -15.93 -12.32 8.94
CA LEU A 30 -15.11 -12.14 10.14
C LEU A 30 -15.91 -11.50 11.28
N LYS A 31 -16.64 -10.41 11.00
CA LYS A 31 -17.52 -9.74 11.97
C LYS A 31 -18.58 -10.69 12.53
N TRP A 32 -19.20 -11.49 11.66
CA TRP A 32 -20.17 -12.50 12.08
C TRP A 32 -19.54 -13.53 13.02
N TYR A 33 -18.33 -14.03 12.70
CA TYR A 33 -17.62 -14.98 13.56
C TYR A 33 -17.31 -14.38 14.94
N ASP A 34 -16.82 -13.14 14.99
CA ASP A 34 -16.51 -12.48 16.26
C ASP A 34 -17.77 -12.25 17.11
N THR A 35 -18.88 -11.90 16.46
CA THR A 35 -20.19 -11.77 17.12
C THR A 35 -20.65 -13.10 17.73
N GLU A 36 -20.53 -14.21 17.00
CA GLU A 36 -20.92 -15.52 17.51
C GLU A 36 -19.97 -16.01 18.61
N LYS A 37 -18.68 -15.74 18.51
CA LYS A 37 -17.70 -16.03 19.58
C LYS A 37 -18.09 -15.30 20.87
N LEU A 38 -18.45 -14.01 20.78
CA LEU A 38 -18.91 -13.22 21.92
C LEU A 38 -20.21 -13.77 22.54
N LYS A 39 -21.20 -14.14 21.73
CA LYS A 39 -22.44 -14.75 22.23
C LYS A 39 -22.19 -16.05 23.01
N ASN A 40 -21.28 -16.88 22.53
CA ASN A 40 -20.93 -18.14 23.18
C ASN A 40 -20.12 -17.96 24.47
N LEU A 41 -19.33 -16.89 24.58
CA LEU A 41 -18.66 -16.53 25.83
C LEU A 41 -19.69 -16.07 26.88
N ASN A 42 -20.65 -15.23 26.46
CA ASN A 42 -21.70 -14.71 27.35
C ASN A 42 -22.71 -15.78 27.81
N SER A 43 -22.95 -16.82 27.00
CA SER A 43 -23.85 -17.91 27.39
C SER A 43 -23.22 -18.88 28.41
N LYS A 44 -21.88 -18.91 28.51
CA LYS A 44 -21.14 -19.73 29.49
C LYS A 44 -20.93 -19.02 30.82
N SER A 45 -20.91 -17.67 30.84
CA SER A 45 -20.89 -16.92 32.10
C SER A 45 -22.22 -17.06 32.82
N SER A 46 -22.18 -17.52 34.08
CA SER A 46 -23.34 -17.66 34.96
C SER A 46 -24.24 -16.41 34.92
N PRO A 47 -25.58 -16.54 34.91
CA PRO A 47 -26.50 -15.40 34.86
C PRO A 47 -26.34 -14.39 36.00
N ASP A 48 -25.59 -14.72 37.06
CA ASP A 48 -25.33 -13.84 38.21
C ASP A 48 -24.12 -12.91 38.06
N SER A 49 -23.30 -13.02 37.00
CA SER A 49 -22.21 -12.07 36.75
C SER A 49 -22.71 -10.87 35.95
N ASN A 50 -22.67 -9.68 36.57
CA ASN A 50 -22.98 -8.40 35.92
C ASN A 50 -22.35 -8.30 34.52
N ILE A 51 -23.19 -8.11 33.50
CA ILE A 51 -22.79 -8.03 32.09
C ILE A 51 -21.83 -6.84 31.92
N LEU A 52 -20.55 -7.12 31.62
CA LEU A 52 -19.59 -6.09 31.25
C LEU A 52 -19.87 -5.57 29.83
N PRO A 53 -19.68 -4.28 29.55
CA PRO A 53 -19.86 -3.72 28.22
C PRO A 53 -18.79 -4.26 27.24
N PRO A 54 -19.11 -4.40 25.93
CA PRO A 54 -18.21 -4.92 24.90
C PRO A 54 -16.80 -4.30 24.89
N SER A 55 -16.70 -2.99 25.18
CA SER A 55 -15.44 -2.24 25.20
C SER A 55 -14.44 -2.70 26.27
N MET A 56 -14.87 -3.42 27.31
CA MET A 56 -13.95 -3.95 28.34
C MET A 56 -13.31 -5.29 27.98
N TYR A 57 -13.83 -6.03 26.98
CA TYR A 57 -13.31 -7.37 26.65
C TYR A 57 -11.96 -7.34 25.92
N ASN A 58 -11.67 -6.27 25.17
CA ASN A 58 -10.36 -6.09 24.52
C ASN A 58 -9.23 -5.84 25.54
N ASN A 59 -9.54 -5.41 26.76
CA ASN A 59 -8.56 -5.27 27.84
C ASN A 59 -8.38 -6.57 28.66
N ILE A 60 -9.41 -7.43 28.71
CA ILE A 60 -9.35 -8.71 29.45
C ILE A 60 -8.36 -9.67 28.78
N THR A 61 -8.28 -9.68 27.44
CA THR A 61 -7.31 -10.50 26.69
C THR A 61 -5.86 -10.02 26.83
N LYS A 62 -5.62 -8.75 27.20
CA LYS A 62 -4.26 -8.20 27.34
C LYS A 62 -3.60 -8.44 28.70
N ASN A 63 -4.36 -8.78 29.74
CA ASN A 63 -3.84 -8.90 31.11
C ASN A 63 -3.70 -10.33 31.63
N SER A 64 -4.12 -11.35 30.88
CA SER A 64 -3.87 -12.75 31.26
C SER A 64 -2.54 -13.22 30.66
N ASN A 65 -1.43 -13.04 31.40
CA ASN A 65 -0.13 -13.65 31.07
C ASN A 65 -0.13 -15.19 31.16
N ASN A 66 -1.27 -15.82 31.41
CA ASN A 66 -1.44 -17.26 31.32
C ASN A 66 -1.87 -17.62 29.91
N GLU A 67 -0.90 -17.83 29.02
CA GLU A 67 -1.09 -18.34 27.64
C GLU A 67 -1.77 -19.74 27.57
N GLN A 68 -2.09 -20.37 28.70
CA GLN A 68 -2.58 -21.75 28.74
C GLN A 68 -4.10 -21.92 28.87
N ASP A 69 -4.87 -20.87 29.15
CA ASP A 69 -6.34 -20.96 29.24
C ASP A 69 -7.04 -20.17 28.11
N GLU A 70 -6.50 -20.22 26.88
CA GLU A 70 -7.35 -19.94 25.72
C GLU A 70 -8.39 -21.06 25.64
N PHE A 71 -9.55 -20.82 26.25
CA PHE A 71 -10.74 -21.65 26.08
C PHE A 71 -10.95 -21.84 24.57
N GLU A 72 -10.66 -23.05 24.07
CA GLU A 72 -10.85 -23.38 22.66
C GLU A 72 -12.32 -23.18 22.32
N PHE A 73 -12.61 -22.07 21.65
CA PHE A 73 -13.90 -21.85 21.04
C PHE A 73 -13.99 -22.81 19.88
N GLU A 74 -14.63 -23.97 20.10
CA GLU A 74 -14.92 -24.91 19.03
C GLU A 74 -16.02 -24.30 18.15
N PHE A 75 -15.59 -23.69 17.05
CA PHE A 75 -16.48 -23.21 16.01
C PHE A 75 -17.27 -24.39 15.46
N ASP A 76 -18.60 -24.38 15.59
CA ASP A 76 -19.47 -25.38 14.98
C ASP A 76 -19.80 -24.96 13.54
N PRO A 77 -19.09 -25.49 12.52
CA PRO A 77 -19.30 -25.08 11.14
C PRO A 77 -20.72 -25.46 10.66
N LEU A 78 -21.39 -26.44 11.28
CA LEU A 78 -22.73 -26.87 10.83
C LEU A 78 -23.80 -25.81 11.09
N LYS A 79 -23.62 -24.98 12.12
CA LYS A 79 -24.52 -23.86 12.45
C LYS A 79 -24.23 -22.59 11.66
N ALA A 80 -23.03 -22.47 11.09
CA ALA A 80 -22.63 -21.28 10.36
C ALA A 80 -23.30 -21.16 8.98
N HIS A 81 -23.59 -19.91 8.60
CA HIS A 81 -24.11 -19.59 7.28
C HIS A 81 -23.19 -20.17 6.19
N PRO A 82 -23.71 -20.75 5.08
CA PRO A 82 -22.88 -21.40 4.06
C PRO A 82 -21.75 -20.52 3.49
N ALA A 83 -22.00 -19.22 3.36
CA ALA A 83 -20.99 -18.26 2.92
C ALA A 83 -19.81 -18.16 3.89
N VAL A 84 -20.08 -18.12 5.20
CA VAL A 84 -19.05 -18.05 6.24
C VAL A 84 -18.17 -19.30 6.21
N ARG A 85 -18.79 -20.50 6.10
CA ARG A 85 -18.04 -21.76 5.98
C ARG A 85 -17.12 -21.83 4.76
N LYS A 86 -17.52 -21.18 3.66
CA LYS A 86 -16.73 -21.15 2.44
C LYS A 86 -15.53 -20.21 2.58
N ILE A 87 -15.68 -19.13 3.35
CA ILE A 87 -14.68 -18.07 3.48
C ILE A 87 -13.73 -18.32 4.65
N LEU A 88 -14.24 -18.73 5.80
CA LEU A 88 -13.47 -18.95 7.03
C LEU A 88 -13.17 -20.43 7.26
N ASN A 89 -12.00 -20.70 7.85
CA ASN A 89 -11.62 -22.00 8.36
C ASN A 89 -12.18 -22.26 9.78
N ARG A 90 -11.89 -23.43 10.34
CA ARG A 90 -12.37 -23.82 11.69
C ARG A 90 -11.89 -22.90 12.82
N ASN A 91 -10.78 -22.18 12.61
CA ASN A 91 -10.23 -21.25 13.60
C ASN A 91 -10.82 -19.83 13.43
N GLY A 92 -11.80 -19.65 12.55
CA GLY A 92 -12.37 -18.35 12.21
C GLY A 92 -11.44 -17.44 11.40
N SER A 93 -10.37 -17.99 10.84
CA SER A 93 -9.46 -17.25 9.96
C SER A 93 -9.85 -17.41 8.51
N VAL A 94 -9.52 -16.43 7.67
CA VAL A 94 -9.81 -16.49 6.24
C VAL A 94 -9.09 -17.69 5.63
N SER A 95 -9.82 -18.49 4.88
CA SER A 95 -9.27 -19.66 4.20
C SER A 95 -8.24 -19.22 3.15
N SER A 96 -7.20 -20.03 2.97
CA SER A 96 -6.17 -19.77 1.95
C SER A 96 -6.75 -19.63 0.55
N ALA A 97 -7.79 -20.42 0.22
CA ALA A 97 -8.50 -20.33 -1.05
C ALA A 97 -9.14 -18.97 -1.26
N GLN A 98 -9.79 -18.40 -0.22
CA GLN A 98 -10.38 -17.08 -0.30
C GLN A 98 -9.31 -15.98 -0.37
N VAL A 99 -8.22 -16.09 0.39
CA VAL A 99 -7.08 -15.14 0.30
C VAL A 99 -6.52 -15.11 -1.13
N LEU A 100 -6.23 -16.28 -1.72
CA LEU A 100 -5.72 -16.37 -3.09
C LEU A 100 -6.69 -15.79 -4.12
N LYS A 101 -7.99 -16.02 -3.94
CA LYS A 101 -9.04 -15.46 -4.80
C LYS A 101 -9.03 -13.93 -4.76
N ILE A 102 -8.99 -13.33 -3.56
CA ILE A 102 -8.93 -11.87 -3.41
C ILE A 102 -7.64 -11.29 -3.98
N MET A 103 -6.49 -11.93 -3.70
CA MET A 103 -5.20 -11.49 -4.24
C MET A 103 -5.17 -11.52 -5.78
N ASN A 104 -5.84 -12.51 -6.40
CA ASN A 104 -6.02 -12.54 -7.85
C ASN A 104 -6.86 -11.37 -8.37
N PHE A 105 -7.97 -11.03 -7.70
CA PHE A 105 -8.76 -9.85 -8.06
C PHE A 105 -7.97 -8.55 -7.90
N ILE A 106 -7.21 -8.39 -6.81
CA ILE A 106 -6.31 -7.24 -6.63
C ILE A 106 -5.29 -7.17 -7.76
N SER A 107 -4.68 -8.30 -8.15
CA SER A 107 -3.74 -8.34 -9.27
C SER A 107 -4.38 -7.90 -10.59
N ARG A 108 -5.62 -8.34 -10.87
CA ARG A 108 -6.38 -7.90 -12.05
C ARG A 108 -6.70 -6.41 -11.99
N SER A 109 -7.22 -5.92 -10.87
CA SER A 109 -7.54 -4.49 -10.65
C SER A 109 -6.32 -3.58 -10.81
N ARG A 110 -5.14 -4.03 -10.36
CA ARG A 110 -3.87 -3.30 -10.54
C ARG A 110 -3.36 -3.32 -11.98
N SER A 111 -3.70 -4.36 -12.76
CA SER A 111 -3.31 -4.43 -14.16
C SER A 111 -4.06 -3.44 -15.05
N PHE A 112 -5.17 -2.88 -14.54
CA PHE A 112 -5.95 -1.85 -15.22
C PHE A 112 -5.11 -0.61 -15.57
N GLY A 113 -5.30 -0.14 -16.79
CA GLY A 113 -4.77 1.13 -17.27
C GLY A 113 -5.54 1.61 -18.48
N ILE A 114 -6.11 2.80 -18.40
CA ILE A 114 -6.67 3.53 -19.55
C ILE A 114 -5.54 4.26 -20.27
N MET A 115 -4.77 5.08 -19.54
CA MET A 115 -3.72 5.93 -20.13
C MET A 115 -2.33 5.48 -19.70
N THR A 116 -2.16 5.14 -18.42
CA THR A 116 -0.92 4.64 -17.83
C THR A 116 -1.21 3.94 -16.50
N ASN A 117 -0.68 2.74 -16.31
CA ASN A 117 -0.82 2.00 -15.05
C ASN A 117 0.42 2.13 -14.13
N LYS A 118 1.32 3.08 -14.42
CA LYS A 118 2.57 3.26 -13.67
C LYS A 118 2.56 4.58 -12.92
N ALA A 119 2.71 4.52 -11.59
CA ALA A 119 2.98 5.71 -10.78
C ALA A 119 4.23 6.46 -11.32
N PRO A 120 4.21 7.80 -11.40
CA PRO A 120 3.22 8.73 -10.85
C PRO A 120 2.00 9.00 -11.75
N TYR A 121 1.67 8.08 -12.66
CA TYR A 121 0.56 8.14 -13.62
C TYR A 121 0.66 9.31 -14.61
N ARG A 122 1.90 9.72 -14.91
CA ARG A 122 2.20 10.66 -15.99
C ARG A 122 1.89 10.01 -17.34
N ILE A 123 1.19 10.74 -18.19
CA ILE A 123 0.79 10.25 -19.50
C ILE A 123 1.96 10.44 -20.47
N PRO A 124 2.47 9.37 -21.10
CA PRO A 124 3.55 9.49 -22.08
C PRO A 124 3.13 10.34 -23.29
N LEU A 125 4.09 11.05 -23.89
CA LEU A 125 3.86 11.90 -25.07
C LEU A 125 3.39 11.11 -26.29
N ASP A 126 3.86 9.88 -26.42
CA ASP A 126 3.50 8.94 -27.48
C ASP A 126 2.17 8.22 -27.20
N SER A 127 1.54 8.43 -26.04
CA SER A 127 0.24 7.84 -25.72
C SER A 127 -0.85 8.34 -26.68
N PRO A 128 -1.69 7.44 -27.25
CA PRO A 128 -2.85 7.85 -28.05
C PRO A 128 -3.91 8.61 -27.23
N TYR A 129 -3.80 8.56 -25.90
CA TYR A 129 -4.67 9.27 -24.96
C TYR A 129 -4.06 10.60 -24.49
N HIS A 130 -2.86 10.99 -24.93
CA HIS A 130 -2.28 12.26 -24.52
C HIS A 130 -3.17 13.44 -24.98
N PRO A 131 -3.47 14.45 -24.13
CA PRO A 131 -4.38 15.54 -24.47
C PRO A 131 -4.03 16.33 -25.74
N TYR A 132 -2.75 16.36 -26.11
CA TYR A 132 -2.29 17.05 -27.33
C TYR A 132 -2.83 16.42 -28.63
N ASN A 133 -3.25 15.15 -28.58
CA ASN A 133 -3.94 14.52 -29.71
C ASN A 133 -5.25 15.24 -30.08
N ARG A 134 -5.89 15.99 -29.16
CA ARG A 134 -7.11 16.78 -29.47
C ARG A 134 -6.89 17.88 -30.49
N LEU A 135 -5.66 18.36 -30.61
CA LEU A 135 -5.29 19.43 -31.53
C LEU A 135 -4.71 18.87 -32.85
N GLY A 136 -4.79 17.55 -33.06
CA GLY A 136 -4.25 16.88 -34.24
C GLY A 136 -2.71 16.86 -34.30
N TYR A 137 -2.04 17.24 -33.21
CA TYR A 137 -0.58 17.36 -33.19
C TYR A 137 0.18 16.03 -33.19
N HIS A 138 -0.49 14.92 -32.89
CA HIS A 138 0.14 13.60 -32.79
C HIS A 138 -0.50 12.57 -33.71
N TYR A 139 0.36 11.76 -34.33
CA TYR A 139 -0.01 10.78 -35.35
C TYR A 139 -0.79 9.57 -34.80
N ASN A 140 -0.76 9.36 -33.47
CA ASN A 140 -1.35 8.17 -32.83
C ASN A 140 -2.86 8.27 -32.59
N ASN A 141 -3.44 9.48 -32.59
CA ASN A 141 -4.89 9.71 -32.49
C ASN A 141 -5.26 11.10 -33.08
N PRO A 142 -5.15 11.28 -34.41
CA PRO A 142 -5.31 12.60 -35.03
C PRO A 142 -6.72 13.19 -34.87
N ASP A 143 -7.72 12.33 -34.68
CA ASP A 143 -9.12 12.73 -34.48
C ASP A 143 -9.42 13.13 -33.02
N GLY A 144 -8.48 12.91 -32.08
CA GLY A 144 -8.68 13.17 -30.66
C GLY A 144 -9.84 12.39 -30.02
N LYS A 145 -10.27 11.28 -30.63
CA LYS A 145 -11.40 10.48 -30.16
C LYS A 145 -11.08 9.86 -28.79
N ASN A 146 -12.10 9.72 -27.95
CA ASN A 146 -12.02 9.11 -26.61
C ASN A 146 -11.17 9.87 -25.57
N ILE A 147 -10.83 11.13 -25.82
CA ILE A 147 -10.16 11.99 -24.83
C ILE A 147 -11.22 12.66 -23.95
N VAL A 148 -11.39 12.13 -22.73
CA VAL A 148 -12.36 12.62 -21.74
C VAL A 148 -11.65 13.50 -20.70
N MET A 149 -11.70 14.83 -20.85
CA MET A 149 -10.88 15.77 -20.04
C MET A 149 -11.03 15.62 -18.52
N SER A 150 -12.18 15.15 -18.02
CA SER A 150 -12.38 14.87 -16.59
C SER A 150 -11.51 13.72 -16.06
N GLY A 151 -10.93 12.91 -16.95
CA GLY A 151 -9.98 11.85 -16.62
C GLY A 151 -8.52 12.29 -16.47
N TYR A 152 -8.21 13.58 -16.58
CA TYR A 152 -6.85 14.10 -16.58
C TYR A 152 -6.60 15.07 -15.42
N ILE A 153 -5.38 15.10 -14.89
CA ILE A 153 -4.86 16.18 -14.04
C ILE A 153 -3.78 16.90 -14.84
N HIS A 154 -3.79 18.23 -14.78
CA HIS A 154 -2.73 19.07 -15.32
C HIS A 154 -2.02 19.79 -14.17
N ASN A 155 -0.70 19.61 -14.08
CA ASN A 155 0.12 20.31 -13.10
C ASN A 155 0.37 21.75 -13.56
N THR A 156 -0.40 22.68 -13.02
CA THR A 156 -0.32 24.12 -13.27
C THR A 156 0.50 24.86 -12.21
N ASN A 157 0.89 24.19 -11.12
CA ASN A 157 1.70 24.80 -10.07
C ASN A 157 3.10 25.10 -10.61
N SER A 158 3.41 26.40 -10.72
CA SER A 158 4.68 26.93 -11.24
C SER A 158 5.96 26.40 -10.56
N LYS A 159 5.85 25.84 -9.35
CA LYS A 159 6.97 25.29 -8.59
C LYS A 159 7.20 23.81 -8.87
N THR A 160 6.19 23.09 -9.34
CA THR A 160 6.26 21.63 -9.59
C THR A 160 6.07 21.27 -11.06
N SER A 161 5.53 22.18 -11.85
CA SER A 161 5.32 21.97 -13.27
C SER A 161 6.65 21.93 -14.02
N ASN A 162 6.71 21.07 -15.03
CA ASN A 162 7.80 21.02 -15.97
C ASN A 162 7.70 22.18 -16.96
N THR A 163 8.85 22.67 -17.43
CA THR A 163 8.93 23.70 -18.47
C THR A 163 8.27 23.26 -19.79
N TYR A 164 8.28 21.95 -20.07
CA TYR A 164 7.54 21.34 -21.17
C TYR A 164 6.14 20.96 -20.69
N ASP A 165 5.14 21.74 -21.12
CA ASP A 165 3.72 21.54 -20.75
C ASP A 165 3.21 20.12 -21.03
N SER A 166 3.73 19.50 -22.07
CA SER A 166 3.42 18.13 -22.47
C SER A 166 3.83 17.07 -21.44
N LEU A 167 4.68 17.41 -20.45
CA LEU A 167 5.09 16.52 -19.36
C LEU A 167 4.26 16.73 -18.07
N ASN A 168 3.29 17.65 -18.08
CA ASN A 168 2.49 18.02 -16.92
C ASN A 168 1.13 17.32 -16.85
N TRP A 169 0.88 16.35 -17.73
CA TRP A 169 -0.40 15.63 -17.81
C TRP A 169 -0.33 14.27 -17.10
N TYR A 170 -1.30 14.05 -16.22
CA TYR A 170 -1.44 12.84 -15.42
C TYR A 170 -2.84 12.25 -15.58
N SER A 171 -2.96 10.93 -15.45
CA SER A 171 -4.24 10.22 -15.53
C SER A 171 -4.92 10.17 -14.16
N TRP A 172 -6.06 10.88 -14.03
CA TRP A 172 -6.88 10.81 -12.82
C TRP A 172 -7.53 9.44 -12.67
N GLN A 173 -8.04 8.87 -13.76
CA GLN A 173 -8.75 7.59 -13.73
C GLN A 173 -7.84 6.46 -13.27
N ASP A 174 -6.62 6.41 -13.80
CA ASP A 174 -5.65 5.40 -13.39
C ASP A 174 -5.18 5.64 -11.95
N LEU A 175 -4.93 6.89 -11.56
CA LEU A 175 -4.57 7.23 -10.18
C LEU A 175 -5.65 6.80 -9.18
N SER A 176 -6.91 7.21 -9.38
CA SER A 176 -7.98 6.93 -8.43
C SER A 176 -8.23 5.43 -8.29
N GLN A 177 -8.30 4.69 -9.40
CA GLN A 177 -8.46 3.24 -9.38
C GLN A 177 -7.33 2.54 -8.62
N GLN A 178 -6.08 2.95 -8.86
CA GLN A 178 -4.93 2.34 -8.20
C GLN A 178 -4.89 2.66 -6.70
N LEU A 179 -5.24 3.89 -6.30
CA LEU A 179 -5.38 4.25 -4.88
C LEU A 179 -6.43 3.39 -4.17
N TYR A 180 -7.59 3.16 -4.79
CA TYR A 180 -8.62 2.29 -4.22
C TYR A 180 -8.18 0.82 -4.14
N THR A 181 -7.51 0.33 -5.18
CA THR A 181 -7.01 -1.05 -5.21
C THR A 181 -5.95 -1.26 -4.11
N ASP A 182 -5.02 -0.31 -3.98
CA ASP A 182 -3.95 -0.36 -2.98
C ASP A 182 -4.50 -0.18 -1.56
N ALA A 183 -5.50 0.68 -1.35
CA ALA A 183 -6.19 0.80 -0.07
C ALA A 183 -6.95 -0.49 0.30
N GLY A 184 -7.60 -1.16 -0.65
CA GLY A 184 -8.19 -2.48 -0.44
C GLY A 184 -7.15 -3.53 0.00
N LEU A 185 -5.97 -3.51 -0.63
CA LEU A 185 -4.85 -4.37 -0.25
C LEU A 185 -4.32 -4.06 1.15
N LEU A 186 -4.14 -2.78 1.51
CA LEU A 186 -3.73 -2.36 2.86
C LEU A 186 -4.74 -2.81 3.92
N LYS A 187 -6.03 -2.64 3.66
CA LYS A 187 -7.11 -3.10 4.55
C LYS A 187 -6.98 -4.60 4.79
N LEU A 188 -6.82 -5.42 3.75
CA LEU A 188 -6.61 -6.86 3.89
C LEU A 188 -5.35 -7.22 4.68
N TYR A 189 -4.22 -6.55 4.39
CA TYR A 189 -2.97 -6.79 5.11
C TYR A 189 -3.13 -6.56 6.60
N ALA A 190 -3.73 -5.45 7.01
CA ALA A 190 -3.89 -5.12 8.43
C ALA A 190 -5.17 -5.71 9.07
N THR A 191 -6.01 -6.44 8.33
CA THR A 191 -7.20 -7.10 8.90
C THR A 191 -6.79 -8.38 9.65
N ARG A 192 -7.32 -8.51 10.87
CA ARG A 192 -7.13 -9.68 11.73
C ARG A 192 -7.62 -10.95 11.06
N ARG A 193 -6.89 -12.04 11.28
CA ARG A 193 -7.17 -13.39 10.77
C ARG A 193 -7.19 -13.54 9.24
N VAL A 194 -6.63 -12.57 8.50
CA VAL A 194 -6.35 -12.74 7.05
C VAL A 194 -4.96 -13.33 6.84
N PHE A 195 -3.92 -12.66 7.35
CA PHE A 195 -2.51 -13.08 7.23
C PHE A 195 -1.89 -13.46 8.59
N GLY A 196 -2.72 -13.74 9.59
CA GLY A 196 -2.30 -14.03 10.97
C GLY A 196 -3.35 -13.55 11.95
N ILE A 197 -3.25 -13.91 13.23
CA ILE A 197 -4.24 -13.55 14.27
C ILE A 197 -4.51 -12.04 14.33
N TYR A 198 -3.47 -11.24 14.08
CA TYR A 198 -3.52 -9.79 14.13
C TYR A 198 -3.37 -9.10 12.76
N GLY A 199 -3.28 -9.86 11.67
CA GLY A 199 -2.87 -9.32 10.36
C GLY A 199 -1.36 -9.06 10.27
N LEU A 200 -0.95 -8.33 9.24
CA LEU A 200 0.42 -7.84 9.06
C LEU A 200 0.61 -6.52 9.81
N ARG A 201 1.79 -6.37 10.41
CA ARG A 201 2.16 -5.12 11.09
C ARG A 201 2.37 -4.01 10.07
N ILE A 202 2.04 -2.77 10.43
CA ILE A 202 2.20 -1.62 9.52
C ILE A 202 3.66 -1.28 9.20
N ASP A 203 4.61 -1.80 10.00
CA ASP A 203 6.03 -1.67 9.75
C ASP A 203 6.63 -2.81 8.90
N GLU A 204 5.83 -3.79 8.49
CA GLU A 204 6.24 -4.84 7.55
C GLU A 204 6.55 -4.26 6.16
N CYS A 205 7.52 -4.87 5.47
CA CYS A 205 7.96 -4.42 4.16
C CYS A 205 6.82 -4.40 3.12
N ALA A 206 5.92 -5.39 3.18
CA ALA A 206 4.78 -5.48 2.26
C ALA A 206 3.79 -4.33 2.44
N VAL A 207 3.52 -3.91 3.68
CA VAL A 207 2.62 -2.78 3.97
C VAL A 207 3.29 -1.46 3.54
N LYS A 208 4.57 -1.27 3.91
CA LYS A 208 5.35 -0.09 3.53
C LYS A 208 5.46 0.10 2.02
N ASP A 209 5.64 -0.96 1.24
CA ASP A 209 5.69 -0.88 -0.23
C ASP A 209 4.39 -0.31 -0.81
N VAL A 210 3.24 -0.77 -0.30
CA VAL A 210 1.93 -0.29 -0.78
C VAL A 210 1.71 1.17 -0.38
N VAL A 211 2.01 1.54 0.86
CA VAL A 211 1.94 2.95 1.32
C VAL A 211 2.84 3.84 0.45
N ASP A 212 4.08 3.43 0.19
CA ASP A 212 5.03 4.20 -0.60
C ASP A 212 4.57 4.38 -2.05
N ARG A 213 3.95 3.35 -2.63
CA ARG A 213 3.35 3.44 -3.96
C ARG A 213 2.16 4.40 -3.98
N MET A 214 1.27 4.36 -2.99
CA MET A 214 0.13 5.28 -2.88
C MET A 214 0.63 6.74 -2.76
N ILE A 215 1.61 6.99 -1.89
CA ILE A 215 2.22 8.31 -1.72
C ILE A 215 2.90 8.79 -3.01
N LEU A 216 3.61 7.91 -3.73
CA LEU A 216 4.18 8.23 -5.03
C LEU A 216 3.10 8.57 -6.07
N GLY A 217 1.95 7.88 -6.05
CA GLY A 217 0.80 8.18 -6.90
C GLY A 217 0.28 9.61 -6.71
N LEU A 218 0.28 10.11 -5.48
CA LEU A 218 -0.15 11.47 -5.14
C LEU A 218 0.82 12.57 -5.59
N SER A 219 2.00 12.23 -6.13
CA SER A 219 3.03 13.21 -6.51
C SER A 219 2.62 14.20 -7.60
N CYS A 220 1.55 13.93 -8.36
CA CYS A 220 0.98 14.90 -9.30
C CYS A 220 0.18 16.02 -8.60
N LEU A 221 -0.25 15.79 -7.36
CA LEU A 221 -1.06 16.69 -6.54
C LEU A 221 -0.22 17.39 -5.47
N ILE A 222 0.78 16.69 -4.92
CA ILE A 222 1.57 17.17 -3.79
C ILE A 222 2.99 16.65 -3.84
N VAL A 223 3.95 17.54 -3.66
CA VAL A 223 5.39 17.24 -3.69
C VAL A 223 6.06 17.99 -2.56
N PHE A 224 7.05 17.38 -1.92
CA PHE A 224 7.92 18.09 -0.97
C PHE A 224 8.68 19.22 -1.68
N LYS A 225 8.84 20.36 -1.00
CA LYS A 225 9.70 21.47 -1.45
C LYS A 225 11.14 21.01 -1.44
N ASN A 226 11.53 20.30 -2.50
CA ASN A 226 12.82 19.69 -2.77
C ASN A 226 13.34 18.81 -1.61
N LYS A 227 13.63 17.53 -1.85
CA LYS A 227 14.24 16.67 -0.80
C LYS A 227 15.53 17.25 -0.22
N ASN A 228 16.20 18.13 -0.97
CA ASN A 228 17.43 18.80 -0.56
C ASN A 228 17.21 20.16 0.13
N ASP A 229 16.00 20.75 0.04
CA ASP A 229 15.75 22.10 0.56
C ASP A 229 15.05 22.07 1.94
N ILE A 230 14.43 20.94 2.32
CA ILE A 230 13.97 20.76 3.71
C ILE A 230 15.21 20.59 4.58
N SER A 231 15.43 21.55 5.47
CA SER A 231 16.55 21.48 6.40
C SER A 231 16.44 20.23 7.27
N LEU A 232 17.57 19.65 7.67
CA LEU A 232 17.57 18.53 8.62
C LEU A 232 16.80 18.87 9.90
N HIS A 233 16.92 20.12 10.35
CA HIS A 233 16.17 20.65 11.49
C HIS A 233 14.65 20.62 11.27
N ASP A 234 14.19 20.92 10.05
CA ASP A 234 12.78 20.86 9.72
C ASP A 234 12.26 19.42 9.64
N LEU A 235 13.07 18.48 9.14
CA LEU A 235 12.75 17.06 9.24
C LEU A 235 12.68 16.64 10.70
N ASP A 236 13.66 17.02 11.53
CA ASP A 236 13.67 16.71 12.97
C ASP A 236 12.40 17.23 13.66
N LYS A 237 11.94 18.43 13.31
CA LYS A 237 10.67 18.98 13.78
C LYS A 237 9.46 18.15 13.34
N LEU A 238 9.41 17.70 12.10
CA LEU A 238 8.33 16.82 11.62
C LEU A 238 8.37 15.45 12.32
N TYR A 239 9.56 14.90 12.54
CA TYR A 239 9.77 13.67 13.30
C TYR A 239 9.30 13.85 14.75
N GLU A 240 9.66 14.95 15.41
CA GLU A 240 9.22 15.26 16.76
C GLU A 240 7.69 15.43 16.83
N TYR A 241 7.11 16.15 15.87
CA TYR A 241 5.67 16.36 15.80
C TYR A 241 4.90 15.04 15.69
N TYR A 242 5.24 14.20 14.71
CA TYR A 242 4.48 12.99 14.38
C TYR A 242 4.88 11.73 15.16
N ASN A 243 6.10 11.67 15.71
CA ASN A 243 6.66 10.48 16.35
C ASN A 243 7.23 10.74 17.76
N GLY A 244 7.28 11.99 18.24
CA GLY A 244 7.36 12.30 19.69
C GLY A 244 8.69 12.09 20.37
N VAL A 245 9.72 11.71 19.62
CA VAL A 245 11.08 11.57 20.15
C VAL A 245 11.91 12.73 19.61
N PRO A 246 12.31 13.71 20.45
CA PRO A 246 13.29 14.70 20.06
C PRO A 246 14.62 13.98 19.82
N LEU A 247 15.15 14.05 18.58
CA LEU A 247 16.38 13.36 18.17
C LEU A 247 17.59 13.63 19.10
N ASN A 248 17.59 14.76 19.79
CA ASN A 248 18.69 15.22 20.64
C ASN A 248 18.78 14.53 22.01
N SER A 249 17.80 13.70 22.40
CA SER A 249 17.76 13.08 23.73
C SER A 249 18.46 11.72 23.84
N THR A 250 18.77 11.04 22.73
CA THR A 250 19.17 9.60 22.80
C THR A 250 20.49 9.23 22.11
N GLN A 251 21.15 10.13 21.36
CA GLN A 251 22.38 9.77 20.61
C GLN A 251 23.70 10.44 21.04
N ALA A 252 23.71 11.30 22.06
CA ALA A 252 24.98 11.87 22.55
C ALA A 252 25.84 10.90 23.40
N THR A 253 25.37 9.70 23.77
CA THR A 253 26.09 8.91 24.80
C THR A 253 26.39 7.44 24.53
N LYS A 254 25.95 6.77 23.45
CA LYS A 254 26.18 5.30 23.39
C LYS A 254 26.72 4.57 22.15
N ASN A 255 26.69 5.07 20.90
CA ASN A 255 26.94 4.15 19.76
C ASN A 255 27.93 4.59 18.67
N ASN A 256 29.15 5.03 19.06
CA ASN A 256 30.30 5.08 18.14
C ASN A 256 31.45 4.10 18.48
N LYS A 257 31.23 3.07 19.32
CA LYS A 257 32.30 2.11 19.68
C LYS A 257 32.06 0.62 19.40
N THR A 258 30.85 0.17 19.03
CA THR A 258 30.59 -1.30 19.03
C THR A 258 30.30 -1.91 17.65
N LYS A 259 30.31 -1.15 16.54
CA LYS A 259 30.05 -1.71 15.19
C LYS A 259 31.26 -1.79 14.24
N GLN A 260 32.49 -1.50 14.69
CA GLN A 260 33.71 -1.67 13.86
C GLN A 260 34.58 -2.90 14.20
N GLN A 261 34.15 -3.81 15.09
CA GLN A 261 34.93 -5.01 15.45
C GLN A 261 34.35 -6.36 14.98
N GLN A 262 33.31 -6.40 14.13
CA GLN A 262 32.71 -7.67 13.66
C GLN A 262 32.62 -7.82 12.13
N GLN A 263 33.45 -7.11 11.36
CA GLN A 263 33.62 -7.36 9.92
C GLN A 263 35.09 -7.51 9.55
N GLN A 264 35.80 -8.42 10.23
CA GLN A 264 37.03 -9.03 9.71
C GLN A 264 37.05 -10.51 10.13
N HIS A 265 36.29 -11.33 9.42
CA HIS A 265 36.62 -12.75 9.28
C HIS A 265 36.39 -13.17 7.83
N THR A 266 37.52 -13.14 7.11
CA THR A 266 37.75 -13.61 5.76
C THR A 266 37.53 -15.13 5.67
N LEU A 267 36.73 -15.59 4.70
CA LEU A 267 36.66 -16.99 4.29
C LEU A 267 37.69 -17.23 3.18
N THR A 268 38.72 -18.00 3.52
CA THR A 268 39.72 -18.56 2.61
C THR A 268 39.11 -19.78 1.93
N ILE A 269 38.97 -19.76 0.60
CA ILE A 269 38.65 -20.94 -0.20
C ILE A 269 39.97 -21.67 -0.47
N THR A 270 40.09 -22.91 0.00
CA THR A 270 41.17 -23.82 -0.36
C THR A 270 40.69 -24.78 -1.44
N ASP A 271 41.32 -24.68 -2.61
CA ASP A 271 41.35 -25.72 -3.63
C ASP A 271 41.96 -27.01 -3.06
N SER A 272 41.27 -28.13 -3.25
CA SER A 272 41.93 -29.43 -3.23
C SER A 272 41.29 -30.36 -4.27
N SER A 273 42.14 -30.70 -5.23
CA SER A 273 42.05 -31.77 -6.22
C SER A 273 41.94 -33.14 -5.55
N ILE A 274 41.00 -33.98 -6.00
CA ILE A 274 41.04 -35.43 -5.79
C ILE A 274 40.59 -36.13 -7.08
N ASP A 275 41.31 -37.21 -7.35
CA ASP A 275 41.39 -38.04 -8.55
C ASP A 275 40.11 -38.82 -8.93
N ALA A 276 40.03 -39.14 -10.23
CA ALA A 276 39.23 -40.25 -10.76
C ALA A 276 39.79 -41.60 -10.26
N PRO A 277 38.97 -42.67 -10.13
CA PRO A 277 38.72 -43.52 -11.31
C PRO A 277 37.36 -44.24 -11.30
N GLY A 278 37.02 -44.87 -12.43
CA GLY A 278 36.15 -46.06 -12.43
C GLY A 278 35.11 -46.12 -13.54
N GLU A 279 35.49 -46.74 -14.66
CA GLU A 279 34.57 -47.37 -15.61
C GLU A 279 33.75 -48.46 -14.92
N GLY A 280 32.48 -48.58 -15.31
CA GLY A 280 31.58 -49.63 -14.87
C GLY A 280 30.32 -49.64 -15.72
N ASP A 281 30.35 -50.45 -16.78
CA ASP A 281 29.21 -50.86 -17.59
C ASP A 281 28.24 -51.68 -16.74
N GLU A 282 26.94 -51.33 -16.71
CA GLU A 282 25.86 -52.32 -16.55
C GLU A 282 24.63 -51.90 -17.35
N ASP A 283 24.26 -52.78 -18.28
CA ASP A 283 23.03 -52.81 -19.05
C ASP A 283 21.80 -52.96 -18.14
N ILE A 284 20.79 -52.11 -18.31
CA ILE A 284 19.43 -52.39 -17.85
C ILE A 284 18.42 -52.14 -18.97
N VAL A 285 17.92 -53.28 -19.46
CA VAL A 285 16.71 -53.46 -20.28
C VAL A 285 15.49 -53.01 -19.48
N VAL A 286 14.67 -52.11 -20.04
CA VAL A 286 13.28 -51.92 -19.58
C VAL A 286 12.35 -51.93 -20.78
N ASN A 287 11.39 -52.84 -20.69
CA ASN A 287 10.39 -53.18 -21.68
C ASN A 287 9.46 -51.99 -22.01
N GLU A 288 9.14 -51.88 -23.29
CA GLU A 288 7.92 -51.28 -23.79
C GLU A 288 6.75 -52.21 -23.44
N ASP A 289 5.66 -51.65 -22.89
CA ASP A 289 4.28 -52.07 -23.15
C ASP A 289 3.33 -51.02 -22.56
N ASP A 290 2.62 -50.39 -23.50
CA ASP A 290 1.23 -49.92 -23.50
C ASP A 290 0.48 -49.69 -22.18
N ASP A 291 -0.11 -48.50 -22.03
CA ASP A 291 -1.53 -48.39 -21.63
C ASP A 291 -2.14 -47.01 -21.99
N GLU A 292 -3.05 -47.08 -22.96
CA GLU A 292 -4.33 -46.38 -23.09
C GLU A 292 -4.48 -44.88 -22.74
N ALA A 293 -4.57 -44.08 -23.80
CA ALA A 293 -5.09 -42.72 -23.81
C ALA A 293 -6.64 -42.69 -23.76
N ALA A 294 -7.20 -42.08 -22.72
CA ALA A 294 -8.62 -41.71 -22.67
C ALA A 294 -8.84 -40.36 -23.37
N GLU A 295 -9.31 -40.42 -24.62
CA GLU A 295 -9.73 -39.31 -25.46
C GLU A 295 -11.08 -38.73 -24.96
N ILE A 296 -11.07 -37.56 -24.31
CA ILE A 296 -12.30 -36.79 -24.03
C ILE A 296 -12.62 -35.92 -25.25
N LYS A 297 -13.59 -36.36 -26.06
CA LYS A 297 -14.21 -35.58 -27.13
C LYS A 297 -15.14 -34.51 -26.54
N LEU A 298 -14.68 -33.26 -26.54
CA LEU A 298 -15.53 -32.08 -26.36
C LEU A 298 -15.84 -31.46 -27.72
N SER A 299 -17.07 -31.67 -28.17
CA SER A 299 -17.65 -31.11 -29.39
C SER A 299 -17.87 -29.60 -29.25
N ILE A 300 -17.17 -28.81 -30.06
CA ILE A 300 -17.45 -27.38 -30.27
C ILE A 300 -18.23 -27.23 -31.58
N PRO A 301 -19.34 -26.45 -31.63
CA PRO A 301 -20.12 -26.27 -32.84
C PRO A 301 -19.36 -25.45 -33.90
N LYS A 302 -19.51 -25.88 -35.15
CA LYS A 302 -19.07 -25.17 -36.35
C LYS A 302 -19.93 -23.91 -36.55
N GLU A 303 -19.31 -22.74 -36.53
CA GLU A 303 -19.88 -21.54 -37.15
C GLU A 303 -19.02 -21.06 -38.33
N SER A 304 -19.65 -21.15 -39.49
CA SER A 304 -19.69 -20.21 -40.61
C SER A 304 -18.40 -19.53 -41.08
N SER A 305 -17.97 -20.01 -42.24
CA SER A 305 -17.05 -19.42 -43.19
C SER A 305 -17.49 -18.05 -43.71
N MET A 306 -16.70 -17.01 -43.47
CA MET A 306 -16.51 -15.88 -44.41
C MET A 306 -15.18 -15.16 -44.12
N LEU A 307 -14.10 -15.54 -44.82
CA LEU A 307 -12.92 -14.70 -44.98
C LEU A 307 -12.45 -14.76 -46.44
N LYS A 308 -12.60 -13.63 -47.14
CA LYS A 308 -11.90 -13.30 -48.37
C LYS A 308 -10.82 -12.28 -48.03
N ASN A 309 -9.57 -12.67 -48.29
CA ASN A 309 -8.46 -11.88 -48.79
C ASN A 309 -8.20 -10.49 -48.18
N MET A 310 -7.19 -10.38 -47.31
CA MET A 310 -6.17 -9.33 -47.45
C MET A 310 -4.79 -9.86 -47.05
N SER A 311 -3.88 -9.80 -48.02
CA SER A 311 -2.46 -10.11 -47.95
C SER A 311 -1.72 -9.03 -47.15
N VAL A 312 -0.98 -9.43 -46.11
CA VAL A 312 0.00 -8.58 -45.44
C VAL A 312 1.37 -9.22 -45.58
N LYS A 313 2.27 -8.48 -46.22
CA LYS A 313 3.66 -8.87 -46.45
C LYS A 313 4.44 -8.92 -45.13
N SER A 314 5.24 -9.96 -45.02
CA SER A 314 6.20 -10.25 -43.96
C SER A 314 7.20 -9.11 -43.71
N SER A 315 7.41 -8.76 -42.45
CA SER A 315 8.62 -8.10 -41.97
C SER A 315 9.28 -8.96 -40.89
N LYS A 316 10.62 -9.05 -40.99
CA LYS A 316 11.51 -9.94 -40.23
C LYS A 316 11.55 -9.62 -38.73
N PRO A 317 11.85 -10.61 -37.87
CA PRO A 317 12.03 -10.37 -36.44
C PRO A 317 13.38 -9.69 -36.16
N ILE A 318 13.34 -8.58 -35.43
CA ILE A 318 14.51 -7.93 -34.83
C ILE A 318 14.72 -8.56 -33.45
N LYS A 319 15.89 -9.17 -33.25
CA LYS A 319 16.39 -9.60 -31.93
C LYS A 319 16.67 -8.36 -31.08
N VAL A 320 16.02 -8.26 -29.92
CA VAL A 320 16.39 -7.27 -28.89
C VAL A 320 17.07 -8.02 -27.75
N ASN A 321 18.36 -7.74 -27.58
CA ASN A 321 19.19 -8.23 -26.48
C ASN A 321 18.84 -7.52 -25.17
N SER A 322 18.80 -8.30 -24.09
CA SER A 322 18.63 -7.89 -22.70
C SER A 322 19.71 -6.90 -22.24
N SER A 323 19.31 -5.81 -21.62
CA SER A 323 20.22 -4.82 -21.02
C SER A 323 19.95 -4.69 -19.52
N THR A 324 20.59 -5.53 -18.71
CA THR A 324 20.51 -5.54 -17.25
C THR A 324 21.60 -4.70 -16.57
N GLU A 325 22.12 -3.66 -17.25
CA GLU A 325 23.37 -2.98 -16.85
C GLU A 325 23.25 -1.49 -16.48
N LYS A 326 22.05 -0.96 -16.21
CA LYS A 326 21.86 0.48 -15.89
C LYS A 326 21.38 0.80 -14.48
N ILE A 327 21.44 -0.14 -13.54
CA ILE A 327 21.02 0.09 -12.15
C ILE A 327 22.21 0.26 -11.17
N ASN A 328 23.45 -0.08 -11.56
CA ASN A 328 24.62 0.00 -10.68
C ASN A 328 25.44 1.30 -10.75
N VAL A 329 25.05 2.28 -11.57
CA VAL A 329 25.78 3.57 -11.70
C VAL A 329 25.28 4.63 -10.71
N PHE A 330 24.08 4.50 -10.16
CA PHE A 330 23.47 5.52 -9.28
C PHE A 330 23.75 5.34 -7.77
N LYS A 331 24.28 4.19 -7.33
CA LYS A 331 24.63 3.97 -5.91
C LYS A 331 26.04 4.47 -5.54
N ASN A 332 27.00 4.44 -6.47
CA ASN A 332 28.41 4.69 -6.14
C ASN A 332 28.83 6.17 -6.19
N VAL A 333 27.97 7.08 -6.67
CA VAL A 333 28.23 8.53 -6.63
C VAL A 333 27.90 9.13 -5.25
N ILE A 334 27.05 8.46 -4.46
CA ILE A 334 26.53 8.98 -3.19
C ILE A 334 27.48 8.74 -2.01
N GLU A 335 28.38 7.76 -2.07
CA GLU A 335 29.26 7.43 -0.93
C GLU A 335 30.56 8.25 -0.85
N ASN A 336 31.00 8.89 -1.94
CA ASN A 336 32.30 9.57 -1.98
C ASN A 336 32.25 11.09 -1.76
N GLU A 337 31.07 11.72 -1.70
CA GLU A 337 30.94 13.18 -1.53
C GLU A 337 30.59 13.61 -0.09
N VAL A 338 30.27 12.66 0.80
CA VAL A 338 29.82 12.93 2.18
C VAL A 338 30.99 13.18 3.17
N ASN A 339 32.24 12.90 2.79
CA ASN A 339 33.39 13.02 3.69
C ASN A 339 34.15 14.37 3.63
N SER A 340 33.75 15.34 2.82
CA SER A 340 34.58 16.55 2.60
C SER A 340 33.99 17.90 3.06
N LYS A 341 32.85 17.93 3.76
CA LYS A 341 32.21 19.21 4.19
C LYS A 341 31.84 19.31 5.67
N ARG A 342 32.47 18.50 6.53
CA ARG A 342 32.18 18.48 7.97
C ARG A 342 33.33 19.05 8.79
N LEU A 343 33.57 20.35 8.64
CA LEU A 343 34.40 21.19 9.52
C LEU A 343 34.24 22.63 9.03
N GLU A 344 33.26 23.38 9.53
CA GLU A 344 33.43 24.84 9.71
C GLU A 344 32.34 25.57 10.52
N ASP A 345 31.12 25.03 10.69
CA ASP A 345 30.05 25.81 11.34
C ASP A 345 29.64 25.29 12.73
N GLU A 346 30.55 25.45 13.71
CA GLU A 346 30.19 25.46 15.13
C GLU A 346 30.87 26.64 15.82
N LYS A 347 30.16 27.78 15.91
CA LYS A 347 30.28 28.79 16.98
C LYS A 347 29.33 29.96 16.72
N LYS A 348 28.21 29.97 17.43
CA LYS A 348 27.58 31.12 18.11
C LYS A 348 26.09 30.88 18.27
N SER A 349 25.65 30.63 19.50
CA SER A 349 24.70 31.51 20.20
C SER A 349 24.07 30.74 21.36
N CYS A 350 24.57 31.01 22.56
CA CYS A 350 23.95 30.61 23.81
C CYS A 350 23.39 31.91 24.42
N GLY A 351 22.10 31.94 24.78
CA GLY A 351 21.48 33.16 25.32
C GLY A 351 20.11 32.95 25.95
N SER A 352 20.15 32.58 27.24
CA SER A 352 19.19 32.92 28.32
C SER A 352 17.71 32.50 28.22
N PHE A 353 17.37 31.47 29.00
CA PHE A 353 16.02 31.17 29.49
C PHE A 353 15.63 32.12 30.62
N ASN A 354 14.37 32.59 30.62
CA ASN A 354 13.44 32.60 31.75
C ASN A 354 12.24 33.52 31.45
N ASN A 355 11.05 32.91 31.28
CA ASN A 355 9.78 33.45 31.80
C ASN A 355 8.70 32.38 31.60
N ALA A 356 8.24 31.79 32.71
CA ALA A 356 7.12 30.87 32.75
C ALA A 356 5.82 31.66 32.52
N LYS A 357 5.43 31.75 31.26
CA LYS A 357 4.11 32.19 30.81
C LYS A 357 3.19 30.97 30.92
N SER A 358 1.97 31.15 31.41
CA SER A 358 0.93 30.14 31.35
C SER A 358 0.80 29.66 29.91
N ILE A 359 1.14 28.38 29.69
CA ILE A 359 1.16 27.74 28.39
C ILE A 359 -0.30 27.41 28.08
N ASP A 360 -1.00 28.38 27.51
CA ASP A 360 -2.01 28.03 26.53
C ASP A 360 -1.22 27.26 25.47
N ASP A 361 -1.37 25.93 25.44
CA ASP A 361 -0.79 25.06 24.42
C ASP A 361 -1.42 25.48 23.09
N GLU A 362 -0.90 26.57 22.50
CA GLU A 362 -1.10 26.90 21.10
C GLU A 362 -0.56 25.69 20.34
N ASP A 363 -1.47 24.76 20.04
CA ASP A 363 -1.24 23.58 19.23
C ASP A 363 -0.47 24.05 17.99
N GLU A 364 0.86 23.83 17.96
CA GLU A 364 1.72 24.36 16.91
C GLU A 364 1.23 23.79 15.59
N SER A 365 0.43 24.58 14.87
CA SER A 365 -0.14 24.15 13.60
C SER A 365 0.99 24.00 12.59
N ILE A 366 1.08 22.84 11.95
CA ILE A 366 2.03 22.62 10.87
C ILE A 366 1.75 23.60 9.73
N ASP A 367 2.75 24.40 9.38
CA ASP A 367 2.75 25.20 8.17
C ASP A 367 3.06 24.31 6.95
N PHE A 368 2.03 23.84 6.25
CA PHE A 368 2.20 23.04 5.04
C PHE A 368 2.93 23.79 3.93
N ASP A 369 2.71 25.10 3.81
CA ASP A 369 3.38 25.96 2.84
C ASP A 369 4.87 26.10 3.14
N LYS A 370 5.36 25.68 4.31
CA LYS A 370 6.79 25.56 4.54
C LYS A 370 7.39 24.32 3.87
N TYR A 371 6.66 23.20 3.84
CA TYR A 371 7.20 21.89 3.50
C TYR A 371 6.77 21.35 2.13
N LEU A 372 5.61 21.77 1.61
CA LEU A 372 4.95 21.14 0.48
C LEU A 372 4.64 22.15 -0.64
N TYR A 373 4.86 21.74 -1.88
CA TYR A 373 4.19 22.33 -3.05
C TYR A 373 3.00 21.45 -3.40
N TYR A 374 1.81 22.03 -3.45
CA TYR A 374 0.61 21.29 -3.77
C TYR A 374 -0.30 22.05 -4.73
N GLN A 375 -1.10 21.29 -5.47
CA GLN A 375 -2.21 21.76 -6.30
C GLN A 375 -3.30 20.70 -6.20
N LEU A 376 -4.23 20.95 -5.30
CA LEU A 376 -5.23 19.96 -4.94
C LEU A 376 -6.48 20.20 -5.76
N ASP A 377 -7.01 19.11 -6.31
CA ASP A 377 -8.16 19.09 -7.20
C ASP A 377 -9.41 18.70 -6.43
N ASN A 378 -10.58 19.23 -6.78
CA ASN A 378 -11.85 18.88 -6.12
C ASN A 378 -12.17 17.38 -6.19
N ARG A 379 -11.59 16.66 -7.14
CA ARG A 379 -11.71 15.19 -7.23
C ARG A 379 -11.00 14.47 -6.08
N LEU A 380 -10.17 15.14 -5.28
CA LEU A 380 -9.60 14.60 -4.05
C LEU A 380 -10.68 14.04 -3.10
N VAL A 381 -11.90 14.60 -3.13
CA VAL A 381 -13.06 14.11 -2.38
C VAL A 381 -13.38 12.65 -2.71
N MET A 382 -13.13 12.22 -3.95
CA MET A 382 -13.33 10.83 -4.36
C MET A 382 -12.30 9.88 -3.78
N VAL A 383 -11.16 10.34 -3.26
CA VAL A 383 -10.10 9.45 -2.72
C VAL A 383 -9.90 9.61 -1.22
N GLN A 384 -10.89 10.17 -0.52
CA GLN A 384 -10.86 10.32 0.94
C GLN A 384 -10.65 8.97 1.66
N TRP A 385 -11.37 7.91 1.28
CA TRP A 385 -11.22 6.59 1.93
C TRP A 385 -9.83 5.98 1.67
N PRO A 386 -9.29 5.96 0.43
CA PRO A 386 -7.91 5.57 0.21
C PRO A 386 -6.89 6.36 1.03
N LEU A 387 -7.05 7.68 1.16
CA LEU A 387 -6.18 8.52 1.98
C LEU A 387 -6.24 8.14 3.46
N PHE A 388 -7.44 7.85 3.97
CA PHE A 388 -7.62 7.40 5.34
C PHE A 388 -6.90 6.07 5.61
N VAL A 389 -7.12 5.06 4.76
CA VAL A 389 -6.47 3.75 4.91
C VAL A 389 -4.94 3.87 4.79
N CYS A 390 -4.45 4.67 3.84
CA CYS A 390 -3.02 4.96 3.71
C CYS A 390 -2.46 5.65 4.95
N GLY A 391 -3.20 6.61 5.53
CA GLY A 391 -2.82 7.33 6.74
C GLY A 391 -2.72 6.44 7.97
N LEU A 392 -3.65 5.49 8.14
CA LEU A 392 -3.61 4.50 9.22
C LEU A 392 -2.34 3.64 9.16
N CYS A 393 -1.89 3.31 7.94
CA CYS A 393 -0.69 2.51 7.71
C CYS A 393 0.61 3.34 7.59
N SER A 394 0.53 4.66 7.69
CA SER A 394 1.68 5.55 7.53
C SER A 394 2.51 5.62 8.81
N VAL A 395 3.79 5.25 8.72
CA VAL A 395 4.73 5.25 9.84
C VAL A 395 5.69 6.45 9.75
N ARG A 396 6.06 6.85 8.53
CA ARG A 396 7.05 7.89 8.31
C ARG A 396 6.42 9.29 8.36
N PRO A 397 7.07 10.30 8.98
CA PRO A 397 6.55 11.67 9.02
C PRO A 397 6.26 12.24 7.63
N GLU A 398 7.08 11.88 6.63
CA GLU A 398 6.91 12.35 5.27
C GLU A 398 5.62 11.83 4.62
N GLN A 399 5.19 10.63 4.99
CA GLN A 399 3.91 10.07 4.55
C GLN A 399 2.76 10.78 5.29
N LYS A 400 2.89 10.92 6.62
CA LYS A 400 1.86 11.54 7.48
C LYS A 400 1.55 12.97 7.08
N ILE A 401 2.56 13.82 6.84
CA ILE A 401 2.35 15.22 6.44
C ILE A 401 1.67 15.36 5.08
N ILE A 402 1.95 14.46 4.13
CA ILE A 402 1.25 14.43 2.83
C ILE A 402 -0.23 14.13 3.07
N ILE A 403 -0.54 13.11 3.86
CA ILE A 403 -1.91 12.72 4.19
C ILE A 403 -2.64 13.84 4.95
N ASP A 404 -2.00 14.44 5.95
CA ASP A 404 -2.52 15.57 6.72
C ASP A 404 -2.86 16.74 5.80
N CYS A 405 -1.94 17.13 4.91
CA CYS A 405 -2.17 18.18 3.91
C CYS A 405 -3.37 17.86 2.99
N CYS A 406 -3.49 16.61 2.53
CA CYS A 406 -4.66 16.20 1.73
C CYS A 406 -5.98 16.33 2.51
N PHE A 407 -6.02 15.95 3.79
CA PHE A 407 -7.22 16.11 4.62
C PHE A 407 -7.54 17.58 4.90
N HIS A 408 -6.55 18.44 5.13
CA HIS A 408 -6.77 19.89 5.23
C HIS A 408 -7.38 20.48 3.97
N ALA A 409 -6.94 20.02 2.81
CA ALA A 409 -7.57 20.43 1.56
C ALA A 409 -9.01 19.93 1.42
N LEU A 410 -9.31 18.70 1.86
CA LEU A 410 -10.69 18.21 1.91
C LEU A 410 -11.57 19.09 2.82
N MET A 411 -11.06 19.49 3.99
CA MET A 411 -11.77 20.41 4.90
C MET A 411 -12.01 21.78 4.24
N ASN A 412 -11.01 22.33 3.53
CA ASN A 412 -11.13 23.58 2.78
C ASN A 412 -12.13 23.48 1.60
N LEU A 413 -12.36 22.28 1.07
CA LEU A 413 -13.40 21.99 0.07
C LEU A 413 -14.79 21.78 0.69
N GLY A 414 -14.93 21.89 2.02
CA GLY A 414 -16.19 21.70 2.74
C GLY A 414 -16.52 20.23 3.05
N VAL A 415 -15.57 19.31 2.94
CA VAL A 415 -15.77 17.89 3.28
C VAL A 415 -15.57 17.69 4.79
N GLY A 416 -16.63 17.92 5.56
CA GLY A 416 -16.61 17.80 7.03
C GLY A 416 -16.24 16.40 7.54
N SER A 417 -16.52 15.34 6.78
CA SER A 417 -16.06 13.97 7.12
C SER A 417 -14.53 13.85 7.11
N GLY A 418 -13.82 14.74 6.42
CA GLY A 418 -12.36 14.81 6.40
C GLY A 418 -11.77 15.17 7.76
N GLU A 419 -12.44 16.03 8.52
CA GLU A 419 -12.02 16.42 9.88
C GLU A 419 -12.09 15.23 10.84
N ILE A 420 -13.22 14.52 10.82
CA ILE A 420 -13.40 13.28 11.60
C ILE A 420 -12.36 12.23 11.17
N SER A 421 -12.15 12.16 9.85
CA SER A 421 -11.06 11.48 9.13
C SER A 421 -9.72 11.57 9.85
N LEU A 422 -9.23 12.80 9.82
CA LEU A 422 -7.93 13.23 10.29
C LEU A 422 -7.82 13.14 11.81
N SER A 423 -8.86 13.47 12.56
CA SER A 423 -8.87 13.33 14.02
C SER A 423 -8.59 11.88 14.45
N LYS A 424 -9.17 10.90 13.75
CA LYS A 424 -8.89 9.47 14.01
C LYS A 424 -7.46 9.08 13.65
N LEU A 425 -6.96 9.56 12.51
CA LEU A 425 -5.56 9.34 12.14
C LEU A 425 -4.60 9.89 13.19
N ARG A 426 -4.85 11.12 13.67
CA ARG A 426 -4.02 11.76 14.71
C ARG A 426 -4.03 10.95 15.99
N LYS A 427 -5.18 10.46 16.47
CA LYS A 427 -5.24 9.55 17.63
C LYS A 427 -4.35 8.32 17.45
N VAL A 428 -4.35 7.70 16.27
CA VAL A 428 -3.48 6.55 15.98
C VAL A 428 -2.01 6.98 15.93
N TRP A 429 -1.70 8.12 15.33
CA TRP A 429 -0.34 8.65 15.28
C TRP A 429 0.17 9.07 16.65
N ASP A 430 -0.67 9.57 17.55
CA ASP A 430 -0.34 9.91 18.93
C ASP A 430 -0.03 8.64 19.74
N LEU A 431 -0.79 7.56 19.55
CA LEU A 431 -0.44 6.27 20.14
C LEU A 431 0.93 5.78 19.63
N GLN A 432 1.23 5.98 18.34
CA GLN A 432 2.55 5.64 17.78
C GLN A 432 3.66 6.53 18.37
N LYS A 433 3.36 7.82 18.55
CA LYS A 433 4.22 8.84 19.13
C LYS A 433 4.67 8.48 20.54
N ASP A 434 3.75 7.99 21.36
CA ASP A 434 4.01 7.66 22.76
C ASP A 434 4.74 6.32 22.97
N ASN A 435 5.14 5.63 21.89
CA ASN A 435 5.59 4.23 21.91
C ASN A 435 4.58 3.25 22.58
N ASN A 436 3.33 3.68 22.75
CA ASN A 436 2.24 2.88 23.31
C ASN A 436 1.46 2.11 22.23
N PHE A 437 1.85 2.25 20.96
CA PHE A 437 1.26 1.54 19.84
C PHE A 437 1.86 0.15 19.71
N ASP A 438 1.07 -0.86 20.03
CA ASP A 438 1.43 -2.24 19.74
C ASP A 438 1.18 -2.56 18.26
N TYR A 439 2.22 -2.39 17.45
CA TYR A 439 2.22 -2.73 16.03
C TYR A 439 1.81 -4.17 15.74
N ALA A 440 1.93 -5.08 16.70
CA ALA A 440 1.63 -6.49 16.52
C ALA A 440 0.17 -6.83 16.82
N THR A 441 -0.50 -6.13 17.72
CA THR A 441 -1.86 -6.51 18.16
C THR A 441 -2.92 -5.43 17.95
N PHE A 442 -2.53 -4.20 17.64
CA PHE A 442 -3.47 -3.10 17.51
C PHE A 442 -4.36 -3.28 16.27
N ASP A 443 -5.66 -3.37 16.51
CA ASP A 443 -6.64 -3.44 15.43
C ASP A 443 -6.88 -2.04 14.86
N LEU A 444 -6.18 -1.75 13.75
CA LEU A 444 -6.24 -0.47 13.05
C LEU A 444 -7.64 -0.12 12.55
N PHE A 445 -8.52 -1.12 12.41
CA PHE A 445 -9.85 -0.94 11.88
C PHE A 445 -10.93 -1.52 12.80
N ASN A 446 -10.74 -1.38 14.11
CA ASN A 446 -11.79 -1.77 15.04
C ASN A 446 -13.02 -0.86 14.86
N ASP A 447 -14.10 -1.43 14.33
CA ASP A 447 -15.33 -0.74 13.94
C ASP A 447 -16.29 -0.49 15.11
N GLU A 448 -15.94 -0.85 16.35
CA GLU A 448 -16.83 -0.82 17.52
C GLU A 448 -17.48 0.56 17.82
N SER A 449 -17.03 1.64 17.16
CA SER A 449 -17.65 2.97 17.29
C SER A 449 -17.88 3.69 15.96
N ASP A 450 -17.63 3.08 14.81
CA ASP A 450 -17.48 3.84 13.57
C ASP A 450 -18.11 3.19 12.34
N SER A 451 -19.28 3.69 11.98
CA SER A 451 -19.99 3.36 10.75
C SER A 451 -19.48 4.21 9.58
N VAL A 452 -18.17 4.20 9.30
CA VAL A 452 -17.74 4.71 7.99
C VAL A 452 -18.34 3.72 6.97
N PRO A 453 -19.08 4.17 5.94
CA PRO A 453 -19.93 3.29 5.12
C PRO A 453 -19.18 2.23 4.27
N PHE A 454 -17.88 2.05 4.49
CA PHE A 454 -17.05 1.02 3.87
C PHE A 454 -16.24 0.19 4.88
N THR A 455 -16.51 0.32 6.19
CA THR A 455 -15.91 -0.53 7.23
C THR A 455 -16.85 -1.61 7.71
#